data_AF-A0A9D6LMX0-F1
#
_entry.id   AF-A0A9D6LMX0-F1
#
_cell.length_a   1.000
_cell.length_b   1.000
_cell.length_c   1.000
_cell.angle_alpha   90.00
_cell.angle_beta   90.00
_cell.angle_gamma   90.00
#
_symmetry.space_group_name_H-M   'P 1'
#
loop_
_entity.id
_entity.type
_entity.pdbx_description
1 polymer ?
#
loop_
_entity_poly.entity_id
_entity_poly.type
_entity_poly.pdbx_seq_one_letter_code
_entity_poly.pdbx_strand_id
1 'polypeptide(L)'
;MPSESKRLLLAEDSPDQSELILLAFRRKDPGSKIKIVENGQACLGALDQESFDAVLLDYSLPKMTGIEVLRRMREKGITLPVIMITGQGDESIAVEAMKVGAADYIIKTKNYFETLPAVVENAVRKHRLEANMQAASLKTRRLYEISLSIMKERKIQVLAQRLISGARRLFQTEGAILLLIHPGTSEIHQAFSEGIDLQNDSLQGAVSSAGVFGLAYIEKKPMVIEAADEHPLWASTPAHQPPCARYSRSRSSSRGTASAGS
;
A
#
# COMPACT_ATOMS: atom_id res chain seq x y z
N MET A 1 -13.96 -20.49 -17.29
CA MET A 1 -14.20 -20.24 -15.84
C MET A 1 -15.70 -20.28 -15.63
N PRO A 2 -16.24 -21.06 -14.67
CA PRO A 2 -17.66 -20.95 -14.37
C PRO A 2 -17.94 -19.53 -13.87
N SER A 3 -18.87 -18.85 -14.52
CA SER A 3 -19.45 -17.56 -14.10
C SER A 3 -19.84 -17.69 -12.62
N GLU A 4 -19.26 -16.87 -11.73
CA GLU A 4 -19.76 -16.75 -10.36
C GLU A 4 -21.26 -16.47 -10.40
N SER A 5 -22.03 -17.11 -9.52
CA SER A 5 -23.48 -16.92 -9.47
C SER A 5 -23.79 -15.45 -9.13
N LYS A 6 -24.33 -14.71 -10.11
CA LYS A 6 -24.71 -13.30 -9.94
C LYS A 6 -26.14 -13.19 -9.47
N ARG A 7 -26.42 -12.20 -8.62
CA ARG A 7 -27.77 -11.82 -8.23
C ARG A 7 -28.15 -10.56 -8.97
N LEU A 8 -29.10 -10.68 -9.89
CA LEU A 8 -29.56 -9.57 -10.72
C LEU A 8 -30.95 -9.13 -10.27
N LEU A 9 -31.20 -7.83 -10.27
CA LEU A 9 -32.54 -7.27 -10.07
C LEU A 9 -33.05 -6.76 -11.41
N LEU A 10 -34.18 -7.29 -11.88
CA LEU A 10 -34.87 -6.84 -13.08
C LEU A 10 -36.12 -6.06 -12.66
N ALA A 11 -36.18 -4.78 -13.06
CA ALA A 11 -37.38 -3.96 -12.94
C ALA A 11 -38.04 -3.83 -14.33
N GLU A 12 -39.13 -4.58 -14.54
CA GLU A 12 -39.87 -4.69 -15.79
C GLU A 12 -41.32 -5.06 -15.44
N ASP A 13 -42.29 -4.31 -15.97
CA ASP A 13 -43.72 -4.49 -15.66
C ASP A 13 -44.42 -5.45 -16.63
N SER A 14 -43.82 -5.73 -17.80
CA SER A 14 -44.34 -6.71 -18.75
C SER A 14 -43.92 -8.15 -18.37
N PRO A 15 -44.88 -9.05 -18.07
CA PRO A 15 -44.56 -10.45 -17.79
C PRO A 15 -43.91 -11.15 -18.98
N ASP A 16 -44.38 -10.87 -20.19
CA ASP A 16 -43.87 -11.46 -21.43
C ASP A 16 -42.39 -11.07 -21.68
N GLN A 17 -42.05 -9.79 -21.48
CA GLN A 17 -40.66 -9.35 -21.62
C GLN A 17 -39.76 -9.93 -20.54
N SER A 18 -40.25 -9.96 -19.29
CA SER A 18 -39.54 -10.60 -18.19
C SER A 18 -39.25 -12.07 -18.48
N GLU A 19 -40.21 -12.82 -19.02
CA GLU A 19 -40.02 -14.22 -19.38
C GLU A 19 -38.97 -14.41 -20.49
N LEU A 20 -39.02 -13.59 -21.55
CA LEU A 20 -38.02 -13.63 -22.62
C LEU A 20 -36.60 -13.35 -22.12
N ILE A 21 -36.46 -12.36 -21.23
CA ILE A 21 -35.18 -12.05 -20.58
C ILE A 21 -34.70 -13.25 -19.75
N LEU A 22 -35.57 -13.83 -18.91
CA LEU A 22 -35.22 -15.01 -18.10
C LEU A 22 -34.75 -16.19 -18.97
N LEU A 23 -35.43 -16.46 -20.09
CA LEU A 23 -35.06 -17.52 -21.02
C LEU A 23 -33.68 -17.27 -21.64
N ALA A 24 -33.40 -16.03 -22.04
CA ALA A 24 -32.10 -15.66 -22.59
C ALA A 24 -30.97 -15.85 -21.56
N PHE A 25 -31.19 -15.45 -20.30
CA PHE A 25 -30.23 -15.66 -19.21
C PHE A 25 -30.05 -17.13 -18.88
N ARG A 26 -31.11 -17.94 -18.82
CA ARG A 26 -30.99 -19.40 -18.59
C ARG A 26 -30.12 -20.08 -19.63
N ARG A 27 -30.18 -19.64 -20.89
CA ARG A 27 -29.37 -20.23 -21.97
C ARG A 27 -27.92 -19.73 -21.96
N LYS A 28 -27.69 -18.43 -21.69
CA LYS A 28 -26.37 -17.79 -21.89
C LYS A 28 -25.57 -17.60 -20.60
N ASP A 29 -26.24 -17.47 -19.45
CA ASP A 29 -25.62 -17.35 -18.13
C ASP A 29 -26.47 -18.08 -17.06
N PRO A 30 -26.53 -19.42 -17.10
CA PRO A 30 -27.40 -20.23 -16.25
C PRO A 30 -27.11 -20.10 -14.73
N GLY A 31 -25.94 -19.57 -14.35
CA GLY A 31 -25.57 -19.34 -12.96
C GLY A 31 -26.20 -18.09 -12.34
N SER A 32 -26.73 -17.18 -13.16
CA SER A 32 -27.34 -15.93 -12.70
C SER A 32 -28.74 -16.15 -12.14
N LYS A 33 -29.01 -15.57 -10.97
CA LYS A 33 -30.32 -15.54 -10.31
C LYS A 33 -30.94 -14.17 -10.50
N ILE A 34 -32.12 -14.12 -11.11
CA ILE A 34 -32.83 -12.87 -11.40
C ILE A 34 -34.04 -12.75 -10.48
N LYS A 35 -34.13 -11.66 -9.72
CA LYS A 35 -35.34 -11.25 -9.01
C LYS A 35 -36.08 -10.23 -9.87
N ILE A 36 -37.37 -10.42 -10.09
CA ILE A 36 -38.21 -9.52 -10.89
C ILE A 36 -39.04 -8.64 -9.96
N VAL A 37 -39.18 -7.37 -10.33
CA VAL A 37 -40.07 -6.40 -9.70
C VAL A 37 -40.80 -5.59 -10.78
N GLU A 38 -42.06 -5.25 -10.54
CA GLU A 38 -42.94 -4.68 -11.57
C GLU A 38 -42.96 -3.15 -11.63
N ASN A 39 -42.22 -2.47 -10.75
CA ASN A 39 -42.19 -1.00 -10.71
C ASN A 39 -40.96 -0.47 -9.99
N GLY A 40 -40.71 0.83 -10.17
CA GLY A 40 -39.55 1.50 -9.60
C GLY A 40 -39.52 1.52 -8.06
N GLN A 41 -40.67 1.65 -7.38
CA GLN A 41 -40.72 1.60 -5.91
C GLN A 41 -40.33 0.22 -5.38
N ALA A 42 -40.83 -0.85 -6.01
CA ALA A 42 -40.45 -2.21 -5.67
C ALA A 42 -38.96 -2.48 -5.93
N CYS A 43 -38.39 -1.89 -6.98
CA CYS A 43 -36.95 -1.91 -7.25
C CYS A 43 -36.14 -1.30 -6.11
N LEU A 44 -36.46 -0.06 -5.71
CA LEU A 44 -35.79 0.61 -4.60
C LEU A 44 -35.97 -0.14 -3.27
N GLY A 45 -37.17 -0.68 -3.02
CA GLY A 45 -37.45 -1.48 -1.82
C GLY A 45 -36.68 -2.80 -1.79
N ALA A 46 -36.51 -3.47 -2.93
CA ALA A 46 -35.69 -4.67 -3.03
C ALA A 46 -34.20 -4.37 -2.74
N LEU A 47 -33.68 -3.25 -3.25
CA LEU A 47 -32.31 -2.79 -3.00
C LEU A 47 -32.05 -2.45 -1.52
N ASP A 48 -33.09 -2.06 -0.77
CA ASP A 48 -32.98 -1.79 0.67
C ASP A 48 -32.95 -3.09 1.51
N GLN A 49 -33.44 -4.22 0.97
CA GLN A 49 -33.58 -5.48 1.71
C GLN A 49 -32.51 -6.51 1.34
N GLU A 50 -32.01 -6.48 0.11
CA GLU A 50 -31.17 -7.52 -0.45
C GLU A 50 -30.00 -6.95 -1.28
N SER A 51 -28.91 -7.70 -1.36
CA SER A 51 -27.75 -7.36 -2.20
C SER A 51 -27.87 -7.92 -3.61
N PHE A 52 -27.46 -7.12 -4.60
CA PHE A 52 -27.43 -7.49 -6.01
C PHE A 52 -26.09 -7.09 -6.63
N ASP A 53 -25.72 -7.75 -7.73
CA ASP A 53 -24.53 -7.48 -8.53
C ASP A 53 -24.79 -6.44 -9.63
N ALA A 54 -26.03 -6.37 -10.13
CA ALA A 54 -26.46 -5.39 -11.12
C ALA A 54 -27.97 -5.20 -11.11
N VAL A 55 -28.42 -4.07 -11.67
CA VAL A 55 -29.83 -3.77 -11.91
C VAL A 55 -30.07 -3.63 -13.41
N LEU A 56 -31.06 -4.36 -13.91
CA LEU A 56 -31.61 -4.22 -15.24
C LEU A 56 -32.91 -3.43 -15.08
N LEU A 57 -32.98 -2.28 -15.74
CA LEU A 57 -33.99 -1.29 -15.42
C LEU A 57 -34.70 -0.85 -16.70
N ASP A 58 -35.98 -1.21 -16.84
CA ASP A 58 -36.79 -0.61 -17.89
C ASP A 58 -36.94 0.90 -17.63
N TYR A 59 -36.84 1.67 -18.70
CA TYR A 59 -37.10 3.09 -18.68
C TYR A 59 -38.59 3.38 -18.41
N SER A 60 -39.48 2.62 -19.02
CA SER A 60 -40.93 2.87 -19.04
C SER A 60 -41.67 2.11 -17.95
N LEU A 61 -41.30 2.35 -16.69
CA LEU A 61 -41.98 1.73 -15.55
C LEU A 61 -43.23 2.52 -15.09
N PRO A 62 -44.26 1.84 -14.56
CA PRO A 62 -45.43 2.52 -14.03
C PRO A 62 -45.05 3.38 -12.82
N LYS A 63 -45.69 4.55 -12.71
CA LYS A 63 -45.55 5.56 -11.64
C LYS A 63 -44.21 6.29 -11.56
N MET A 64 -43.12 5.71 -12.05
CA MET A 64 -41.78 6.29 -11.94
C MET A 64 -40.90 5.79 -13.08
N THR A 65 -40.24 6.70 -13.80
CA THR A 65 -39.34 6.34 -14.90
C THR A 65 -38.06 5.67 -14.40
N GLY A 66 -37.41 4.89 -15.26
CA GLY A 66 -36.12 4.27 -14.95
C GLY A 66 -35.04 5.29 -14.60
N ILE A 67 -35.02 6.48 -15.23
CA ILE A 67 -34.07 7.53 -14.88
C ILE A 67 -34.31 8.05 -13.45
N GLU A 68 -35.56 8.24 -13.03
CA GLU A 68 -35.88 8.68 -11.67
C GLU A 68 -35.47 7.61 -10.64
N VAL A 69 -35.65 6.32 -10.94
CA VAL A 69 -35.13 5.21 -10.11
C VAL A 69 -33.61 5.31 -9.99
N LEU A 70 -32.90 5.43 -11.12
CA LEU A 70 -31.44 5.51 -11.15
C LEU A 70 -30.93 6.71 -10.34
N ARG A 71 -31.57 7.88 -10.46
CA ARG A 71 -31.23 9.08 -9.70
C ARG A 71 -31.35 8.84 -8.20
N ARG A 72 -32.46 8.24 -7.75
CA ARG A 72 -32.67 7.88 -6.34
C ARG A 72 -31.67 6.85 -5.82
N MET A 73 -31.27 5.89 -6.67
CA MET A 73 -30.20 4.95 -6.31
C MET A 73 -28.89 5.69 -6.03
N ARG A 74 -28.51 6.65 -6.89
CA ARG A 74 -27.29 7.45 -6.71
C ARG A 74 -27.37 8.37 -5.49
N GLU A 75 -28.53 9.00 -5.24
CA GLU A 75 -28.78 9.80 -4.03
C GLU A 75 -28.65 8.96 -2.73
N LYS A 76 -29.06 7.69 -2.77
CA LYS A 76 -28.84 6.72 -1.68
C LYS A 76 -27.41 6.17 -1.58
N GLY A 77 -26.49 6.58 -2.46
CA GLY A 77 -25.12 6.08 -2.50
C GLY A 77 -24.97 4.66 -3.05
N ILE A 78 -26.01 4.12 -3.72
CA ILE A 78 -25.94 2.80 -4.37
C ILE A 78 -25.10 2.94 -5.65
N THR A 79 -23.98 2.23 -5.70
CA THR A 79 -23.00 2.28 -6.81
C THR A 79 -23.11 1.13 -7.79
N LEU A 80 -24.07 0.22 -7.60
CA LEU A 80 -24.25 -0.94 -8.47
C LEU A 80 -24.37 -0.54 -9.95
N PRO A 81 -23.84 -1.36 -10.87
CA PRO A 81 -23.99 -1.13 -12.30
C PRO A 81 -25.47 -1.29 -12.68
N VAL A 82 -25.99 -0.27 -13.37
CA VAL A 82 -27.37 -0.24 -13.86
C VAL A 82 -27.35 -0.27 -15.38
N ILE A 83 -28.05 -1.23 -15.97
CA ILE A 83 -28.25 -1.36 -17.41
C ILE A 83 -29.66 -0.84 -17.71
N MET A 84 -29.75 0.30 -18.40
CA MET A 84 -31.03 0.87 -18.80
C MET A 84 -31.57 0.15 -20.04
N ILE A 85 -32.86 -0.18 -20.06
CA ILE A 85 -33.53 -0.79 -21.21
C ILE A 85 -34.55 0.23 -21.74
N THR A 86 -34.40 0.69 -22.98
CA THR A 86 -35.19 1.81 -23.55
C THR A 86 -35.90 1.41 -24.84
N GLY A 87 -36.93 2.15 -25.27
CA GLY A 87 -37.60 1.95 -26.55
C GLY A 87 -36.77 2.44 -27.75
N GLN A 88 -37.28 2.25 -28.97
CA GLN A 88 -36.68 2.83 -30.17
C GLN A 88 -36.98 4.34 -30.25
N GLY A 89 -35.99 5.14 -30.66
CA GLY A 89 -36.09 6.61 -30.74
C GLY A 89 -35.72 7.36 -29.45
N ASP A 90 -35.17 6.63 -28.46
CA ASP A 90 -34.83 7.13 -27.12
C ASP A 90 -33.32 7.47 -26.98
N GLU A 91 -32.63 7.88 -28.06
CA GLU A 91 -31.20 8.16 -27.99
C GLU A 91 -30.85 9.28 -26.98
N SER A 92 -31.72 10.27 -26.83
CA SER A 92 -31.56 11.34 -25.83
C SER A 92 -31.65 10.81 -24.39
N ILE A 93 -32.54 9.83 -24.15
CA ILE A 93 -32.71 9.15 -22.85
C ILE A 93 -31.48 8.30 -22.53
N ALA A 94 -30.91 7.63 -23.53
CA ALA A 94 -29.65 6.89 -23.33
C ALA A 94 -28.52 7.82 -22.88
N VAL A 95 -28.37 8.99 -23.53
CA VAL A 95 -27.38 10.00 -23.12
C VAL A 95 -27.63 10.50 -21.70
N GLU A 96 -28.90 10.75 -21.34
CA GLU A 96 -29.26 11.16 -19.99
C GLU A 96 -28.96 10.08 -18.96
N ALA A 97 -29.32 8.82 -19.22
CA ALA A 97 -29.02 7.69 -18.35
C ALA A 97 -27.52 7.57 -18.07
N MET A 98 -26.68 7.71 -19.10
CA MET A 98 -25.22 7.70 -18.93
C MET A 98 -24.72 8.88 -18.07
N LYS A 99 -25.30 10.08 -18.21
CA LYS A 99 -24.96 11.25 -17.38
C LYS A 99 -25.33 11.06 -15.91
N VAL A 100 -26.46 10.42 -15.62
CA VAL A 100 -26.87 10.08 -14.25
C VAL A 100 -26.01 8.94 -13.68
N GLY A 101 -25.32 8.20 -14.54
CA GLY A 101 -24.33 7.20 -14.16
C GLY A 101 -24.81 5.76 -14.36
N ALA A 102 -25.67 5.51 -15.35
CA ALA A 102 -25.90 4.15 -15.85
C ALA A 102 -24.56 3.53 -16.31
N ALA A 103 -24.42 2.23 -16.12
CA ALA A 103 -23.22 1.51 -16.55
C ALA A 103 -23.25 1.25 -18.06
N ASP A 104 -24.44 0.97 -18.59
CA ASP A 104 -24.69 0.77 -20.02
C ASP A 104 -26.19 0.93 -20.32
N TYR A 105 -26.57 0.85 -21.59
CA TYR A 105 -27.97 0.82 -22.02
C TYR A 105 -28.20 -0.16 -23.18
N ILE A 106 -29.45 -0.61 -23.35
CA ILE A 106 -29.90 -1.43 -24.46
C ILE A 106 -31.23 -0.89 -25.01
N ILE A 107 -31.32 -0.81 -26.33
CA ILE A 107 -32.55 -0.46 -27.05
C ILE A 107 -33.37 -1.74 -27.29
N LYS A 108 -34.68 -1.71 -26.96
CA LYS A 108 -35.68 -2.79 -27.15
C LYS A 108 -35.96 -3.08 -28.64
N THR A 109 -34.97 -3.59 -29.35
CA THR A 109 -35.10 -4.16 -30.70
C THR A 109 -35.63 -5.59 -30.62
N LYS A 110 -36.10 -6.19 -31.74
CA LYS A 110 -36.76 -7.53 -31.73
C LYS A 110 -36.04 -8.64 -30.95
N ASN A 111 -34.72 -8.60 -30.84
CA ASN A 111 -33.90 -9.63 -30.17
C ASN A 111 -32.99 -9.06 -29.07
N TYR A 112 -33.33 -7.93 -28.46
CA TYR A 112 -32.46 -7.26 -27.48
C TYR A 112 -32.12 -8.14 -26.26
N PHE A 113 -33.06 -8.99 -25.82
CA PHE A 113 -32.87 -9.93 -24.72
C PHE A 113 -31.74 -10.93 -24.98
N GLU A 114 -31.38 -11.19 -26.25
CA GLU A 114 -30.28 -12.07 -26.62
C GLU A 114 -28.91 -11.49 -26.25
N THR A 115 -28.73 -10.17 -26.36
CA THR A 115 -27.45 -9.50 -26.11
C THR A 115 -27.31 -9.08 -24.65
N LEU A 116 -28.44 -8.93 -23.95
CA LEU A 116 -28.53 -8.46 -22.58
C LEU A 116 -27.64 -9.23 -21.58
N PRO A 117 -27.53 -10.58 -21.60
CA PRO A 117 -26.59 -11.29 -20.72
C PRO A 117 -25.13 -10.87 -20.89
N ALA A 118 -24.68 -10.62 -22.12
CA ALA A 118 -23.30 -10.21 -22.39
C ALA A 118 -23.02 -8.77 -21.93
N VAL A 119 -24.01 -7.88 -22.09
CA VAL A 119 -23.92 -6.50 -21.59
C VAL A 119 -23.84 -6.47 -20.07
N VAL A 120 -24.68 -7.26 -19.39
CA VAL A 120 -24.65 -7.38 -17.93
C VAL A 120 -23.33 -7.97 -17.43
N GLU A 121 -22.81 -9.02 -18.07
CA GLU A 121 -21.50 -9.59 -17.76
C GLU A 121 -20.39 -8.52 -17.83
N ASN A 122 -20.36 -7.76 -18.92
CA ASN A 122 -19.37 -6.71 -19.11
C ASN A 122 -19.49 -5.59 -18.07
N ALA A 123 -20.71 -5.15 -17.77
CA ALA A 123 -20.98 -4.12 -16.76
C ALA A 123 -20.56 -4.58 -15.36
N VAL A 124 -20.93 -5.80 -14.95
CA VAL A 124 -20.54 -6.38 -13.65
C VAL A 124 -19.03 -6.56 -13.56
N ARG A 125 -18.40 -7.13 -14.60
CA ARG A 125 -16.95 -7.33 -14.63
C ARG A 125 -16.20 -6.00 -14.52
N LYS A 126 -16.62 -4.97 -15.26
CA LYS A 126 -16.02 -3.62 -15.20
C LYS A 126 -16.19 -3.02 -13.81
N HIS A 127 -17.39 -3.08 -13.24
CA HIS A 127 -17.66 -2.57 -11.90
C HIS A 127 -16.80 -3.26 -10.82
N ARG A 128 -16.68 -4.59 -10.87
CA ARG A 128 -15.82 -5.34 -9.95
C ARG A 128 -14.34 -4.98 -10.10
N LEU A 129 -13.86 -4.79 -11.33
CA LEU A 129 -12.49 -4.34 -11.58
C LEU A 129 -12.23 -2.95 -10.99
N GLU A 130 -13.15 -1.99 -11.20
CA GLU A 130 -13.04 -0.64 -10.65
C GLU A 130 -13.08 -0.64 -9.12
N ALA A 131 -14.00 -1.40 -8.51
CA ALA A 131 -14.09 -1.55 -7.06
C ALA A 131 -12.82 -2.17 -6.46
N ASN A 132 -12.28 -3.22 -7.11
CA ASN A 132 -11.04 -3.86 -6.69
C ASN A 132 -9.84 -2.93 -6.81
N MET A 133 -9.75 -2.13 -7.88
CA MET A 133 -8.69 -1.13 -8.06
C MET A 133 -8.77 -0.03 -7.00
N GLN A 134 -9.97 0.47 -6.68
CA GLN A 134 -10.17 1.45 -5.62
C GLN A 134 -9.76 0.88 -4.25
N ALA A 135 -10.19 -0.35 -3.94
CA ALA A 135 -9.81 -1.02 -2.70
C ALA A 135 -8.29 -1.25 -2.61
N ALA A 136 -7.64 -1.65 -3.72
CA ALA A 136 -6.20 -1.81 -3.79
C ALA A 136 -5.46 -0.47 -3.61
N SER A 137 -5.94 0.60 -4.25
CA SER A 137 -5.38 1.95 -4.12
C SER A 137 -5.47 2.47 -2.67
N LEU A 138 -6.63 2.30 -2.03
CA LEU A 138 -6.82 2.66 -0.61
C LEU A 138 -5.91 1.84 0.31
N LYS A 139 -5.73 0.55 0.03
CA LYS A 139 -4.79 -0.31 0.78
C LYS A 139 -3.36 0.18 0.63
N THR A 140 -2.91 0.49 -0.59
CA THR A 140 -1.57 1.03 -0.86
C THR A 140 -1.38 2.38 -0.16
N ARG A 141 -2.38 3.27 -0.22
CA ARG A 141 -2.34 4.56 0.47
C ARG A 141 -2.23 4.39 1.99
N ARG A 142 -3.02 3.50 2.60
CA ARG A 142 -2.92 3.20 4.04
C ARG A 142 -1.56 2.62 4.42
N LEU A 143 -1.02 1.70 3.62
CA LEU A 143 0.32 1.15 3.82
C LEU A 143 1.40 2.23 3.70
N TYR A 144 1.25 3.16 2.76
CA TYR A 144 2.13 4.30 2.61
C TYR A 144 2.03 5.26 3.81
N GLU A 145 0.84 5.57 4.29
CA GLU A 145 0.61 6.39 5.48
C GLU A 145 1.20 5.74 6.75
N ILE A 146 1.02 4.42 6.92
CA ILE A 146 1.66 3.64 7.99
C ILE A 146 3.19 3.64 7.84
N SER A 147 3.71 3.47 6.63
CA SER A 147 5.14 3.52 6.35
C SER A 147 5.72 4.90 6.70
N LEU A 148 5.04 5.97 6.30
CA LEU A 148 5.38 7.34 6.68
C LEU A 148 5.28 7.56 8.20
N SER A 149 4.31 6.98 8.90
CA SER A 149 4.19 7.14 10.36
C SER A 149 5.31 6.39 11.10
N ILE A 150 5.68 5.19 10.65
CA ILE A 150 6.83 4.43 11.18
C ILE A 150 8.14 5.19 10.92
N MET A 151 8.31 5.74 9.71
CA MET A 151 9.47 6.56 9.37
C MET A 151 9.52 7.87 10.17
N LYS A 152 8.35 8.46 10.49
CA LYS A 152 8.25 9.65 11.35
C LYS A 152 8.53 9.35 12.83
N GLU A 153 8.37 8.11 13.30
CA GLU A 153 8.45 7.78 14.73
C GLU A 153 9.73 7.10 15.25
N ARG A 154 10.78 6.83 14.45
CA ARG A 154 12.06 6.36 15.04
C ARG A 154 13.32 7.07 14.55
N LYS A 155 13.81 7.93 15.44
CA LYS A 155 15.16 8.51 15.52
C LYS A 155 16.21 7.44 15.24
N ILE A 156 17.03 7.64 14.21
CA ILE A 156 18.22 6.84 13.86
C ILE A 156 19.10 6.49 15.08
N GLN A 157 19.06 7.33 16.10
CA GLN A 157 19.69 7.15 17.41
C GLN A 157 19.34 5.83 18.10
N VAL A 158 18.06 5.39 18.10
CA VAL A 158 17.64 4.18 18.83
C VAL A 158 18.12 2.92 18.12
N LEU A 159 18.11 2.92 16.78
CA LEU A 159 18.62 1.79 15.99
C LEU A 159 20.14 1.70 16.10
N ALA A 160 20.84 2.83 15.99
CA ALA A 160 22.29 2.91 16.14
C ALA A 160 22.75 2.39 17.51
N GLN A 161 22.10 2.82 18.61
CA GLN A 161 22.41 2.34 19.95
C GLN A 161 22.21 0.81 20.07
N ARG A 162 21.09 0.27 19.57
CA ARG A 162 20.84 -1.18 19.64
C ARG A 162 21.87 -2.00 18.86
N LEU A 163 22.31 -1.52 17.70
CA LEU A 163 23.33 -2.17 16.88
C LEU A 163 24.68 -2.20 17.60
N ILE A 164 25.11 -1.08 18.15
CA ILE A 164 26.37 -0.98 18.90
C ILE A 164 26.35 -1.90 20.13
N SER A 165 25.28 -1.85 20.93
CA SER A 165 25.15 -2.73 22.10
C SER A 165 25.16 -4.21 21.72
N GLY A 166 24.55 -4.56 20.59
CA GLY A 166 24.55 -5.92 20.05
C GLY A 166 25.96 -6.37 19.65
N ALA A 167 26.67 -5.55 18.88
CA ALA A 167 28.04 -5.84 18.43
C ALA A 167 28.99 -6.01 19.61
N ARG A 168 28.97 -5.11 20.59
CA ARG A 168 29.83 -5.18 21.78
C ARG A 168 29.64 -6.49 22.57
N ARG A 169 28.39 -6.93 22.75
CA ARG A 169 28.08 -8.21 23.42
C ARG A 169 28.52 -9.42 22.61
N LEU A 170 28.29 -9.39 21.29
CA LEU A 170 28.62 -10.50 20.40
C LEU A 170 30.13 -10.75 20.32
N PHE A 171 30.91 -9.68 20.20
CA PHE A 171 32.37 -9.74 20.08
C PHE A 171 33.10 -9.62 21.42
N GLN A 172 32.37 -9.48 22.53
CA GLN A 172 32.90 -9.32 23.89
C GLN A 172 33.97 -8.21 23.99
N THR A 173 33.74 -7.07 23.33
CA THR A 173 34.71 -5.97 23.28
C THR A 173 34.50 -4.93 24.37
N GLU A 174 35.56 -4.20 24.72
CA GLU A 174 35.47 -3.10 25.68
C GLU A 174 34.63 -1.92 25.16
N GLY A 175 34.53 -1.77 23.83
CA GLY A 175 33.71 -0.74 23.21
C GLY A 175 33.45 -0.96 21.72
N ALA A 176 32.57 -0.12 21.17
CA ALA A 176 32.20 -0.12 19.76
C ALA A 176 31.75 1.29 19.30
N ILE A 177 31.99 1.59 18.01
CA ILE A 177 31.60 2.85 17.35
C ILE A 177 30.86 2.51 16.06
N LEU A 178 29.80 3.27 15.76
CA LEU A 178 29.13 3.28 14.46
C LEU A 178 29.23 4.69 13.87
N LEU A 179 29.77 4.78 12.65
CA LEU A 179 29.85 6.02 11.88
C LEU A 179 28.88 5.97 10.71
N LEU A 180 28.13 7.06 10.53
CA LEU A 180 27.29 7.28 9.36
C LEU A 180 27.99 8.28 8.45
N ILE A 181 28.41 7.80 7.28
CA ILE A 181 29.21 8.57 6.33
C ILE A 181 28.36 8.88 5.10
N HIS A 182 28.39 10.13 4.63
CA HIS A 182 27.70 10.52 3.41
C HIS A 182 28.43 9.97 2.18
N PRO A 183 27.76 9.21 1.29
CA PRO A 183 28.43 8.45 0.22
C PRO A 183 29.06 9.33 -0.88
N GLY A 184 28.64 10.58 -1.03
CA GLY A 184 29.16 11.50 -2.05
C GLY A 184 30.29 12.41 -1.58
N THR A 185 30.30 12.78 -0.29
CA THR A 185 31.28 13.71 0.28
C THR A 185 32.29 13.02 1.20
N SER A 186 32.04 11.75 1.55
CA SER A 186 32.78 10.99 2.55
C SER A 186 32.79 11.64 3.94
N GLU A 187 31.91 12.60 4.20
CA GLU A 187 31.82 13.29 5.49
C GLU A 187 31.10 12.43 6.52
N ILE A 188 31.64 12.44 7.74
CA ILE A 188 30.99 11.82 8.90
C ILE A 188 29.80 12.70 9.30
N HIS A 189 28.59 12.21 9.04
CA HIS A 189 27.35 12.91 9.36
C HIS A 189 26.91 12.67 10.82
N GLN A 190 27.17 11.47 11.35
CA GLN A 190 26.85 11.14 12.72
C GLN A 190 27.74 10.01 13.25
N ALA A 191 28.12 10.11 14.52
CA ALA A 191 28.85 9.06 15.23
C ALA A 191 28.04 8.61 16.46
N PHE A 192 28.14 7.33 16.75
CA PHE A 192 27.56 6.72 17.94
C PHE A 192 28.61 5.81 18.57
N SER A 193 28.71 5.81 19.89
CA SER A 193 29.62 4.92 20.61
C SER A 193 28.99 4.31 21.85
N GLU A 194 29.56 3.19 22.28
CA GLU A 194 29.30 2.59 23.58
C GLU A 194 30.60 2.03 24.13
N GLY A 195 30.90 2.32 25.40
CA GLY A 195 32.18 1.94 26.03
C GLY A 195 33.39 2.75 25.54
N ILE A 196 33.19 3.69 24.59
CA ILE A 196 34.23 4.57 24.07
C ILE A 196 33.74 6.01 24.21
N ASP A 197 34.54 6.82 24.90
CA ASP A 197 34.33 8.26 25.01
C ASP A 197 34.83 8.93 23.73
N LEU A 198 33.89 9.35 22.88
CA LEU A 198 34.16 10.16 21.71
C LEU A 198 34.02 11.60 22.15
N GLN A 199 35.12 12.34 22.24
CA GLN A 199 35.03 13.80 22.40
C GLN A 199 34.37 14.34 21.13
N ASN A 200 33.09 14.72 21.22
CA ASN A 200 32.21 14.94 20.06
C ASN A 200 32.76 15.96 19.03
N ASP A 201 33.66 16.86 19.43
CA ASP A 201 34.28 17.85 18.53
C ASP A 201 35.38 17.27 17.63
N SER A 202 35.89 16.05 17.90
CA SER A 202 36.99 15.44 17.16
C SER A 202 36.55 14.44 16.06
N LEU A 203 35.27 14.45 15.66
CA LEU A 203 34.74 13.58 14.60
C LEU A 203 34.05 14.34 13.46
N GLN A 204 34.57 15.52 13.14
CA GLN A 204 34.06 16.35 12.05
C GLN A 204 35.06 16.36 10.88
N GLY A 205 34.63 15.90 9.71
CA GLY A 205 35.45 15.90 8.49
C GLY A 205 35.16 14.73 7.56
N ALA A 206 35.79 14.77 6.38
CA ALA A 206 35.75 13.68 5.41
C ALA A 206 36.70 12.55 5.81
N VAL A 207 36.25 11.30 5.65
CA VAL A 207 37.10 10.12 5.77
C VAL A 207 38.12 10.15 4.63
N SER A 208 39.40 10.34 5.00
CA SER A 208 40.53 10.31 4.08
C SER A 208 41.01 8.88 3.85
N SER A 209 41.88 8.65 2.86
CA SER A 209 42.52 7.35 2.61
C SER A 209 43.63 6.99 3.61
N ALA A 210 43.86 7.81 4.64
CA ALA A 210 44.90 7.59 5.62
C ALA A 210 44.40 6.82 6.84
N GLY A 211 45.28 6.01 7.42
CA GLY A 211 45.00 5.24 8.63
C GLY A 211 44.07 4.05 8.41
N VAL A 212 43.84 3.28 9.47
CA VAL A 212 43.05 2.04 9.41
C VAL A 212 41.59 2.27 9.01
N PHE A 213 40.97 3.35 9.48
CA PHE A 213 39.55 3.63 9.24
C PHE A 213 39.30 4.05 7.79
N GLY A 214 40.16 4.92 7.27
CA GLY A 214 40.14 5.35 5.88
C GLY A 214 40.25 4.18 4.90
N LEU A 215 41.23 3.31 5.15
CA LEU A 215 41.45 2.11 4.33
C LEU A 215 40.26 1.15 4.42
N ALA A 216 39.74 0.86 5.62
CA ALA A 216 38.57 -0.01 5.78
C ALA A 216 37.33 0.54 5.05
N TYR A 217 37.13 1.86 5.07
CA TYR A 217 36.02 2.51 4.38
C TYR A 217 36.15 2.44 2.85
N ILE A 218 37.35 2.71 2.31
CA ILE A 218 37.60 2.71 0.87
C ILE A 218 37.59 1.29 0.30
N GLU A 219 38.28 0.35 0.96
CA GLU A 219 38.40 -1.03 0.49
C GLU A 219 37.13 -1.85 0.70
N LYS A 220 36.20 -1.36 1.54
CA LYS A 220 34.95 -2.04 1.92
C LYS A 220 35.17 -3.46 2.43
N LYS A 221 36.30 -3.69 3.11
CA LYS A 221 36.69 -4.98 3.70
C LYS A 221 36.94 -4.84 5.20
N PRO A 222 36.61 -5.86 6.00
CA PRO A 222 36.97 -5.88 7.41
C PRO A 222 38.49 -5.78 7.59
N MET A 223 38.93 -4.92 8.50
CA MET A 223 40.33 -4.82 8.92
C MET A 223 40.47 -5.18 10.39
N VAL A 224 41.49 -5.97 10.70
CA VAL A 224 41.86 -6.33 12.07
C VAL A 224 43.32 -5.92 12.27
N ILE A 225 43.59 -5.18 13.34
CA ILE A 225 44.93 -4.77 13.72
C ILE A 225 45.21 -5.29 15.12
N GLU A 226 46.34 -5.96 15.28
CA GLU A 226 46.89 -6.35 16.57
C GLU A 226 47.90 -5.31 17.04
N ALA A 227 48.05 -5.12 18.36
CA ALA A 227 48.97 -4.16 18.95
C ALA A 227 48.86 -2.75 18.34
N ALA A 228 47.65 -2.19 18.36
CA ALA A 228 47.31 -0.92 17.70
C ALA A 228 48.32 0.21 18.02
N ASP A 229 48.78 0.36 19.26
CA ASP A 229 49.72 1.40 19.67
C ASP A 229 51.08 1.36 18.95
N GLU A 230 51.46 0.19 18.42
CA GLU A 230 52.71 -0.02 17.69
C GLU A 230 52.50 -0.11 16.17
N HIS A 231 51.24 -0.09 15.72
CA HIS A 231 50.90 -0.34 14.32
C HIS A 231 50.97 0.95 13.47
N PRO A 232 51.72 0.98 12.35
CA PRO A 232 51.89 2.19 11.53
C PRO A 232 50.58 2.77 10.98
N LEU A 233 49.62 1.91 10.63
CA LEU A 233 48.27 2.35 10.19
C LEU A 233 47.43 2.95 11.32
N TRP A 234 47.70 2.59 12.58
CA TRP A 234 47.03 3.21 13.71
C TRP A 234 47.62 4.59 13.99
N ALA A 235 48.95 4.69 14.02
CA ALA A 235 49.68 5.93 14.24
C ALA A 235 49.41 7.01 13.16
N SER A 236 49.05 6.60 11.95
CA SER A 236 48.74 7.50 10.82
C SER A 236 47.26 7.90 10.73
N THR A 237 46.42 7.49 11.69
CA THR A 237 44.99 7.84 11.69
C THR A 237 44.79 9.33 12.01
N PRO A 238 44.09 10.10 11.16
CA PRO A 238 43.86 11.52 11.41
C PRO A 238 43.07 11.78 12.70
N ALA A 239 43.41 12.87 13.41
CA ALA A 239 42.80 13.22 14.70
C ALA A 239 41.30 13.54 14.65
N HIS A 240 40.76 13.83 13.45
CA HIS A 240 39.33 14.09 13.21
C HIS A 240 38.54 12.83 12.79
N GLN A 241 39.22 11.71 12.65
CA GLN A 241 38.63 10.38 12.61
C GLN A 241 38.80 9.77 14.00
N PRO A 242 38.12 8.68 14.37
CA PRO A 242 38.38 8.07 15.67
C PRO A 242 39.85 7.61 15.76
N PRO A 243 40.62 8.10 16.74
CA PRO A 243 41.43 7.18 17.53
C PRO A 243 40.93 7.20 18.96
N CYS A 244 40.83 6.03 19.60
CA CYS A 244 40.59 5.96 21.03
C CYS A 244 41.84 6.46 21.78
N ALA A 245 42.02 7.77 21.94
CA ALA A 245 43.19 8.38 22.58
C ALA A 245 43.44 7.90 24.04
N ARG A 246 42.50 7.13 24.62
CA ARG A 246 42.62 6.51 25.95
C ARG A 246 42.97 5.02 25.95
N TYR A 247 42.93 4.29 24.84
CA TYR A 247 43.26 2.86 24.87
C TYR A 247 44.76 2.63 25.15
N SER A 248 45.62 3.59 24.78
CA SER A 248 47.07 3.53 24.99
C SER A 248 47.54 3.98 26.37
N ARG A 249 46.69 4.61 27.20
CA ARG A 249 47.11 5.23 28.48
C ARG A 249 46.60 4.55 29.76
N SER A 250 45.84 3.45 29.68
CA SER A 250 45.38 2.72 30.88
C SER A 250 46.28 1.55 31.32
N ARG A 251 47.38 1.26 30.60
CA ARG A 251 48.29 0.14 30.93
C ARG A 251 49.55 0.50 31.74
N SER A 252 49.70 1.72 32.24
CA SER A 252 50.91 2.12 33.00
C SER A 252 50.72 2.45 34.50
N SER A 253 49.66 2.00 35.18
CA SER A 253 49.50 2.21 36.64
C SER A 253 49.09 1.00 37.48
N SER A 254 49.54 -0.21 37.11
CA SER A 254 49.43 -1.39 38.00
C SER A 254 50.79 -2.06 38.30
N ARG A 255 51.85 -1.27 38.47
CA ARG A 255 53.10 -1.72 39.14
C ARG A 255 53.54 -0.72 40.22
N GLY A 256 53.56 -1.21 41.48
CA GLY A 256 54.12 -0.56 42.67
C GLY A 256 53.07 0.25 43.43
N THR A 257 52.78 0.04 44.72
CA THR A 257 53.64 -0.39 45.81
C THR A 257 52.80 -1.07 46.91
N ALA A 258 53.18 -2.29 47.30
CA ALA A 258 52.83 -2.84 48.60
C ALA A 258 54.12 -2.90 49.42
N SER A 259 54.33 -1.91 50.28
CA SER A 259 55.32 -1.97 51.35
C SER A 259 54.89 -1.10 52.55
N ALA A 260 54.46 -1.81 53.61
CA ALA A 260 54.74 -1.62 55.04
C ALA A 260 54.18 -0.42 55.85
N GLY A 261 53.70 -0.79 57.06
CA GLY A 261 53.52 0.01 58.27
C GLY A 261 52.07 -0.05 58.80
N SER A 262 51.74 -0.60 59.97
CA SER A 262 52.49 -0.94 61.19
C SER A 262 51.74 -2.00 61.99
#